data_AF-A0A1V4PV93-F1
#
_entry.id   AF-A0A1V4PV93-F1
#
_cell.length_a   1.000
_cell.length_b   1.000
_cell.length_c   1.000
_cell.angle_alpha   90.00
_cell.angle_beta   90.00
_cell.angle_gamma   90.00
#
_symmetry.space_group_name_H-M   'P 1'
#
loop_
_entity.id
_entity.type
_entity.pdbx_description
1 polymer ?
#
loop_
_entity_poly.entity_id
_entity_poly.type
_entity_poly.pdbx_seq_one_letter_code
_entity_poly.pdbx_strand_id
1 'polypeptide(L)'
;MVNTSTSREALLGQGFGVLTEIDVKATMKAKLNEDMENYPILGACNPALVHRAVEVDRQLMVQVADQPGLRAVADDASAKLRTAVDELTQTSASDRR
;
A
#
# COMPACT_ATOMS: atom_id res chain seq x y z
N MET A 1 -5.40 -8.89 -15.50
CA MET A 1 -5.90 -9.44 -14.23
C MET A 1 -4.87 -9.07 -13.17
N VAL A 2 -5.18 -8.15 -12.25
CA VAL A 2 -4.22 -7.75 -11.20
C VAL A 2 -4.13 -8.92 -10.21
N ASN A 3 -2.94 -9.52 -10.10
CA ASN A 3 -2.73 -10.70 -9.27
C ASN A 3 -2.41 -10.25 -7.85
N THR A 4 -3.40 -10.26 -6.96
CA THR A 4 -3.27 -9.75 -5.58
C THR A 4 -2.16 -10.45 -4.79
N SER A 5 -1.85 -11.71 -5.12
CA SER A 5 -0.75 -12.47 -4.53
C SER A 5 0.61 -11.81 -4.79
N THR A 6 0.88 -11.41 -6.03
CA THR A 6 2.14 -10.74 -6.41
C THR A 6 2.25 -9.37 -5.74
N SER A 7 1.16 -8.62 -5.63
CA SER A 7 1.14 -7.34 -4.90
C SER A 7 1.44 -7.52 -3.41
N ARG A 8 0.90 -8.56 -2.78
CA ARG A 8 1.19 -8.90 -1.37
C ARG A 8 2.65 -9.28 -1.17
N GLU A 9 3.23 -10.06 -2.08
CA GLU A 9 4.64 -10.47 -2.04
C GLU A 9 5.60 -9.30 -2.25
N ALA A 10 5.32 -8.41 -3.20
CA ALA A 10 6.12 -7.22 -3.44
C ALA A 10 6.11 -6.27 -2.22
N LEU A 11 4.93 -6.06 -1.62
CA LEU A 11 4.82 -5.29 -0.39
C LEU A 11 5.64 -5.91 0.75
N LEU A 12 5.56 -7.24 0.91
CA LEU A 12 6.32 -7.96 1.94
C LEU A 12 7.83 -7.81 1.72
N GLY A 13 8.31 -7.91 0.48
CA GLY A 13 9.72 -7.71 0.13
C GLY A 13 10.26 -6.33 0.52
N GLN A 14 9.41 -5.30 0.49
CA GLN A 14 9.74 -3.94 0.92
C GLN A 14 9.48 -3.68 2.43
N GLY A 15 9.12 -4.72 3.19
CA GLY A 15 8.85 -4.63 4.62
C GLY A 15 7.46 -4.09 4.98
N PHE A 16 6.52 -4.05 4.04
CA PHE A 16 5.12 -3.73 4.29
C PHE A 16 4.30 -5.00 4.55
N GLY A 17 3.53 -4.99 5.63
CA GLY A 17 2.49 -5.97 5.88
C GLY A 17 1.13 -5.47 5.40
N VAL A 18 0.33 -6.33 4.78
CA VAL A 18 -1.06 -6.03 4.41
C VAL A 18 -1.95 -6.19 5.64
N LEU A 19 -2.58 -5.10 6.06
CA LEU A 19 -3.48 -5.05 7.22
C LEU A 19 -4.94 -5.28 6.82
N THR A 20 -5.32 -4.79 5.66
CA THR A 20 -6.70 -4.87 5.15
C THR A 20 -6.71 -5.15 3.67
N GLU A 21 -7.72 -5.88 3.24
CA GLU A 21 -8.05 -6.06 1.82
C GLU A 21 -9.53 -5.76 1.63
N ILE A 22 -9.83 -4.92 0.66
CA ILE A 22 -11.19 -4.53 0.31
C ILE A 22 -11.46 -5.07 -1.09
N ASP A 23 -12.42 -5.98 -1.19
CA ASP A 23 -12.99 -6.39 -2.47
C ASP A 23 -13.97 -5.30 -2.92
N VAL A 24 -13.50 -4.40 -3.80
CA VAL A 24 -14.33 -3.31 -4.31
C VAL A 24 -15.44 -3.86 -5.20
N LYS A 25 -15.20 -4.93 -5.96
CA LYS A 25 -16.23 -5.54 -6.80
C LYS A 25 -17.39 -6.02 -5.94
N ALA A 26 -17.11 -6.80 -4.90
CA ALA A 26 -18.14 -7.27 -3.97
C ALA A 26 -18.83 -6.08 -3.27
N THR A 27 -18.07 -5.06 -2.87
CA THR A 27 -18.60 -3.88 -2.19
C THR A 27 -19.56 -3.08 -3.08
N MET A 28 -19.20 -2.82 -4.33
CA MET A 28 -20.00 -2.06 -5.29
C MET A 28 -21.26 -2.83 -5.69
N LYS A 29 -21.14 -4.15 -5.89
CA LYS A 29 -22.30 -5.01 -6.12
C LYS A 29 -23.27 -4.99 -4.94
N ALA A 30 -22.76 -5.12 -3.72
CA ALA A 30 -23.60 -5.16 -2.52
C ALA A 30 -24.28 -3.82 -2.20
N LYS A 31 -23.60 -2.68 -2.45
CA LYS A 31 -24.10 -1.36 -2.06
C LYS A 31 -24.84 -0.61 -3.15
N LEU A 32 -24.41 -0.77 -4.40
CA LEU A 32 -24.89 0.01 -5.54
C LEU A 32 -25.47 -0.87 -6.66
N ASN A 33 -25.40 -2.19 -6.52
CA ASN A 33 -25.80 -3.17 -7.55
C ASN A 33 -25.07 -2.99 -8.90
N GLU A 34 -23.89 -2.35 -8.87
CA GLU A 34 -23.04 -2.19 -10.05
C GLU A 34 -22.11 -3.40 -10.21
N ASP A 35 -22.01 -3.92 -11.43
CA ASP A 35 -21.04 -4.96 -11.78
C ASP A 35 -19.73 -4.30 -12.24
N MET A 36 -18.67 -4.58 -11.49
CA MET A 36 -17.33 -4.07 -11.75
C MET A 36 -16.33 -5.19 -12.04
N GLU A 37 -15.22 -4.81 -12.67
CA GLU A 37 -14.04 -5.64 -12.82
C GLU A 37 -13.39 -5.93 -11.45
N ASN A 38 -12.54 -6.97 -11.39
CA ASN A 38 -11.85 -7.32 -10.15
C ASN A 38 -10.86 -6.22 -9.75
N TYR A 39 -11.16 -5.53 -8.64
CA TYR A 39 -10.40 -4.38 -8.16
C TYR A 39 -10.19 -4.46 -6.64
N PRO A 40 -9.21 -5.23 -6.17
CA PRO A 40 -8.88 -5.29 -4.75
C PRO A 40 -8.07 -4.07 -4.32
N ILE A 41 -8.44 -3.45 -3.19
CA ILE A 41 -7.64 -2.42 -2.52
C ILE A 41 -6.93 -3.05 -1.33
N LEU A 42 -5.61 -2.89 -1.25
CA LEU A 42 -4.81 -3.35 -0.12
C LEU A 42 -4.44 -2.16 0.77
N GLY A 43 -4.83 -2.21 2.04
CA GLY A 43 -4.26 -1.36 3.07
C GLY A 43 -3.01 -2.02 3.62
N ALA A 44 -1.85 -1.38 3.45
CA ALA A 44 -0.56 -1.90 3.90
C ALA A 44 0.13 -0.92 4.87
N CYS A 45 0.94 -1.47 5.77
CA CYS A 45 1.67 -0.73 6.79
C CYS A 45 3.09 -1.28 6.90
N ASN A 46 4.07 -0.40 7.09
CA ASN A 46 5.43 -0.79 7.45
C ASN A 46 5.65 -0.51 8.95
N PRO A 47 5.63 -1.53 9.83
CA PRO A 47 5.72 -1.34 11.27
C PRO A 47 7.03 -0.68 11.71
N ALA A 48 8.14 -0.94 11.04
CA ALA A 48 9.42 -0.32 11.36
C ALA A 48 9.40 1.18 11.07
N LEU A 49 8.79 1.61 9.95
CA LEU A 49 8.62 3.03 9.64
C LEU A 49 7.68 3.72 10.63
N VAL A 50 6.56 3.07 10.97
CA VAL A 50 5.61 3.58 11.96
C VAL A 50 6.26 3.71 13.33
N HIS A 51 7.05 2.72 13.75
CA HIS A 51 7.78 2.76 15.01
C HIS A 51 8.71 3.98 15.07
N ARG A 52 9.54 4.20 14.05
CA ARG A 52 10.41 5.39 13.98
C ARG A 52 9.63 6.69 14.02
N ALA A 53 8.49 6.77 13.31
CA ALA A 53 7.67 7.98 13.32
C ALA A 53 7.10 8.27 14.72
N VAL A 54 6.63 7.24 15.43
CA VAL A 54 6.12 7.37 16.81
C VAL A 54 7.23 7.72 17.81
N GLU A 55 8.46 7.26 17.59
CA GLU A 55 9.63 7.65 18.40
C GLU A 55 9.99 9.13 18.25
N VAL A 56 9.75 9.72 17.08
CA VAL A 56 9.99 11.15 16.83
C VAL A 56 8.94 12.02 17.52
N ASP A 57 7.67 11.65 17.43
CA ASP A 57 6.58 12.30 18.18
C ASP A 57 5.38 11.35 18.33
N ARG A 58 4.98 11.07 19.57
CA ARG A 58 3.84 10.19 19.88
C ARG A 58 2.48 10.80 19.47
N GLN A 59 2.39 12.13 19.31
CA GLN A 59 1.17 12.83 18.86
C GLN A 59 0.99 12.80 17.33
N LEU A 60 1.96 12.28 16.56
CA LEU A 60 1.93 12.28 15.08
C LEU A 60 0.71 11.60 14.45
N MET A 61 0.02 10.69 15.15
CA MET A 61 -1.09 9.92 14.57
C MET A 61 -2.38 10.75 14.29
N VAL A 62 -2.43 12.02 14.71
CA VAL A 62 -3.63 12.88 14.54
C VAL A 62 -3.36 14.21 13.81
N GLN A 63 -2.10 14.64 13.62
CA GLN A 63 -1.77 15.86 12.87
C GLN A 63 -0.49 15.68 12.02
N VAL A 64 -0.66 15.27 10.77
CA VAL A 64 0.40 14.63 9.95
C VAL A 64 0.98 15.56 8.86
N ALA A 65 0.50 16.79 8.67
CA ALA A 65 0.96 17.59 7.52
C ALA A 65 2.30 18.33 7.74
N ASP A 66 2.55 18.88 8.94
CA ASP A 66 3.57 19.94 9.11
C ASP A 66 4.76 19.56 10.01
N GLN A 67 4.92 18.28 10.37
CA GLN A 67 6.05 17.85 11.20
C GLN A 67 7.35 17.74 10.38
N PRO A 68 8.43 18.48 10.71
CA PRO A 68 9.67 18.49 9.91
C PRO A 68 10.35 17.12 9.80
N GLY A 69 10.31 16.32 10.87
CA GLY A 69 10.89 14.96 10.90
C GLY A 69 10.09 13.93 10.11
N LEU A 70 8.82 14.22 9.82
CA LEU A 70 7.94 13.29 9.11
C LEU A 70 8.22 13.29 7.60
N ARG A 71 8.65 14.42 7.03
CA ARG A 71 8.99 14.54 5.60
C ARG A 71 9.95 13.43 5.16
N ALA A 72 11.03 13.23 5.91
CA ALA A 72 12.03 12.21 5.60
C ALA A 72 11.46 10.77 5.67
N VAL A 73 10.53 10.51 6.59
CA VAL A 73 9.86 9.20 6.69
C VAL A 73 8.87 9.00 5.53
N ALA A 74 8.13 10.05 5.15
CA ALA A 74 7.21 10.04 4.02
C ALA A 74 7.94 9.86 2.68
N ASP A 75 9.11 10.47 2.53
CA ASP A 75 9.96 10.34 1.34
C ASP A 75 10.50 8.90 1.21
N ASP A 76 11.00 8.30 2.30
CA ASP A 76 11.44 6.89 2.33
C ASP A 76 10.29 5.92 2.03
N ALA A 77 9.10 6.17 2.58
CA ALA A 77 7.91 5.37 2.28
C ALA A 77 7.50 5.49 0.80
N SER A 78 7.50 6.71 0.25
CA SER A 78 7.15 6.97 -1.15
C SER A 78 8.14 6.32 -2.12
N ALA A 79 9.44 6.35 -1.80
CA ALA A 79 10.46 5.69 -2.59
C ALA A 79 10.25 4.16 -2.63
N LYS A 80 10.04 3.53 -1.47
CA LYS A 80 9.79 2.08 -1.38
C LYS A 80 8.52 1.65 -2.10
N LEU A 81 7.44 2.42 -1.96
CA LEU A 81 6.18 2.16 -2.67
C LEU A 81 6.36 2.24 -4.18
N ARG A 82 7.12 3.23 -4.66
CA ARG A 82 7.39 3.37 -6.10
C ARG A 82 8.20 2.20 -6.65
N THR A 83 9.22 1.74 -5.94
CA THR A 83 9.97 0.52 -6.30
C THR A 83 9.06 -0.70 -6.41
N ALA A 84 8.17 -0.93 -5.43
CA ALA A 84 7.23 -2.05 -5.48
C ALA A 84 6.28 -1.94 -6.69
N VAL A 85 5.79 -0.75 -7.02
CA VAL A 85 4.93 -0.53 -8.19
C VAL A 85 5.69 -0.79 -9.50
N ASP A 86 6.94 -0.37 -9.59
CA ASP A 86 7.78 -0.61 -10.77
C ASP A 86 8.05 -2.12 -10.97
N GLU A 87 8.34 -2.86 -9.88
CA GLU A 87 8.49 -4.32 -9.90
C GLU A 87 7.22 -5.04 -10.35
N LEU A 88 6.04 -4.62 -9.86
CA LEU A 88 4.75 -5.16 -10.27
C LEU A 88 4.45 -4.88 -11.75
N THR A 89 4.81 -3.70 -12.23
CA THR A 89 4.62 -3.30 -13.63
C THR A 89 5.51 -4.14 -14.56
N GLN A 90 6.76 -4.41 -14.16
CA GLN A 90 7.70 -5.24 -14.90
C GLN A 90 7.30 -6.72 -14.90
N THR A 91 6.83 -7.23 -13.76
CA THR A 91 6.31 -8.61 -13.63
C THR A 91 5.08 -8.81 -14.53
N SER A 92 4.16 -7.84 -14.55
CA SER A 92 2.96 -7.86 -15.41
C SER A 92 3.23 -7.71 -16.91
N ALA A 93 4.43 -7.25 -17.28
CA ALA A 93 4.91 -7.19 -18.67
C ALA A 93 5.60 -8.50 -19.11
N SER A 94 6.28 -9.18 -18.17
CA SER A 94 6.84 -10.52 -18.37
C SER A 94 5.77 -11.59 -18.56
N ASP A 95 4.66 -11.50 -17.81
CA ASP A 95 3.57 -12.50 -17.81
C ASP A 95 2.62 -12.38 -19.02
N ARG A 96 2.84 -11.39 -19.89
CA ARG A 96 2.06 -11.11 -21.10
C ARG A 96 2.77 -11.52 -22.40
N ARG A 97 3.90 -12.22 -22.31
CA ARG A 97 4.79 -12.56 -23.42
C ARG A 97 4.84 -14.05 -23.70
#